data_AF-K1Y067-F1
#
_entry.id   AF-K1Y067-F1
#
_cell.length_a   1.000
_cell.length_b   1.000
_cell.length_c   1.000
_cell.angle_alpha   90.00
_cell.angle_beta   90.00
_cell.angle_gamma   90.00
#
_symmetry.space_group_name_H-M   'P 1'
#
loop_
_entity.id
_entity.type
_entity.pdbx_description
1 polymer ?
#
loop_
_entity_poly.entity_id
_entity_poly.type
_entity_poly.pdbx_seq_one_letter_code
_entity_poly.pdbx_strand_id
1 'polypeptide(L)'
;MLHPFPEIENPSLYTKAELYFFDLTRLLKEDGINIEEYSHKGNRFINTMIDLARERLPINANLFLTAYNSLSAHDQSMLFRICVYPLLSKGTERQKENFCSRVEQLLASHG
;
A
#
# COMPACT_ATOMS: atom_id res chain seq x y z
N MET A 1 -15.06 -11.02 18.06
CA MET A 1 -15.65 -10.32 16.90
C MET A 1 -14.55 -9.57 16.18
N LEU A 2 -14.26 -9.94 14.93
CA LEU A 2 -13.42 -9.13 14.04
C LEU A 2 -14.23 -7.87 13.72
N HIS A 3 -13.69 -6.69 13.99
CA HIS A 3 -14.32 -5.44 13.56
C HIS A 3 -14.47 -5.48 12.03
N PRO A 4 -15.65 -5.14 11.47
CA PRO A 4 -15.78 -5.07 10.02
C PRO A 4 -14.74 -4.09 9.49
N PHE A 5 -13.98 -4.52 8.49
CA PHE A 5 -13.14 -3.60 7.73
C PHE A 5 -14.04 -2.43 7.28
N PRO A 6 -13.62 -1.18 7.48
CA PRO A 6 -14.42 -0.04 7.05
C PRO A 6 -14.78 -0.17 5.57
N GLU A 7 -16.01 0.19 5.23
CA GLU A 7 -16.58 -0.01 3.89
C GLU A 7 -15.75 0.76 2.85
N ILE A 8 -15.26 0.05 1.83
CA ILE A 8 -14.56 0.63 0.69
C ILE A 8 -15.61 1.15 -0.29
N GLU A 9 -15.53 2.43 -0.67
CA GLU A 9 -16.54 3.07 -1.53
C GLU A 9 -16.47 2.57 -2.97
N ASN A 10 -15.25 2.38 -3.51
CA ASN A 10 -15.05 1.81 -4.84
C ASN A 10 -14.07 0.62 -4.80
N PRO A 11 -14.58 -0.61 -4.60
CA PRO A 11 -13.74 -1.80 -4.48
C PRO A 11 -12.82 -2.05 -5.68
N SER A 12 -13.25 -1.73 -6.90
CA SER A 12 -12.44 -1.98 -8.10
C SER A 12 -11.23 -1.04 -8.18
N LEU A 13 -11.44 0.26 -7.95
CA LEU A 13 -10.34 1.23 -7.92
C LEU A 13 -9.41 0.97 -6.74
N TYR A 14 -9.98 0.64 -5.57
CA TYR A 14 -9.22 0.30 -4.38
C TYR A 14 -8.31 -0.89 -4.61
N THR A 15 -8.84 -2.03 -5.09
CA THR A 15 -8.05 -3.24 -5.37
C THR A 15 -6.93 -2.93 -6.37
N LYS A 16 -7.19 -2.10 -7.39
CA LYS A 16 -6.17 -1.71 -8.36
C LYS A 16 -5.04 -0.90 -7.71
N ALA A 17 -5.37 0.07 -6.87
CA ALA A 17 -4.36 0.87 -6.15
C ALA A 17 -3.58 0.02 -5.13
N GLU A 18 -4.26 -0.91 -4.46
CA GLU A 18 -3.69 -1.86 -3.51
C GLU A 18 -2.69 -2.81 -4.19
N LEU A 19 -3.04 -3.38 -5.35
CA LEU A 19 -2.13 -4.22 -6.15
C LEU A 19 -0.88 -3.44 -6.59
N TYR A 20 -1.05 -2.23 -7.13
CA TYR A 20 0.09 -1.42 -7.53
C TYR A 20 0.96 -0.96 -6.36
N PHE A 21 0.36 -0.74 -5.19
CA PHE A 21 1.11 -0.49 -3.97
C PHE A 21 2.01 -1.70 -3.65
N PHE A 22 1.45 -2.92 -3.62
CA PHE A 22 2.21 -4.13 -3.32
C PHE A 22 3.33 -4.37 -4.32
N ASP A 23 3.04 -4.28 -5.62
CA ASP A 23 4.06 -4.42 -6.65
C ASP A 23 5.18 -3.40 -6.49
N LEU A 24 4.84 -2.14 -6.22
CA LEU A 24 5.84 -1.10 -6.04
C LEU A 24 6.71 -1.36 -4.79
N THR A 25 6.10 -1.78 -3.67
CA THR A 25 6.88 -2.13 -2.46
C THR A 25 7.81 -3.31 -2.70
N ARG A 26 7.36 -4.35 -3.42
CA ARG A 26 8.18 -5.51 -3.79
C ARG A 26 9.35 -5.11 -4.69
N LEU A 27 9.08 -4.34 -5.75
CA LEU A 27 10.12 -3.93 -6.70
C LEU A 27 11.16 -3.00 -6.06
N LEU A 28 10.75 -2.07 -5.20
CA LEU A 28 11.69 -1.24 -4.43
C LEU A 28 12.61 -2.10 -3.55
N LYS A 29 12.06 -3.14 -2.90
CA LYS A 29 12.85 -4.08 -2.10
C LYS A 29 13.83 -4.90 -2.95
N GLU A 30 13.40 -5.37 -4.12
CA GLU A 30 14.25 -6.08 -5.09
C GLU A 30 15.39 -5.20 -5.61
N ASP A 31 15.15 -3.89 -5.73
CA ASP A 31 16.16 -2.88 -6.10
C ASP A 31 17.04 -2.41 -4.91
N GLY A 32 16.90 -3.07 -3.75
CA GLY A 32 17.72 -2.81 -2.56
C GLY A 32 17.25 -1.62 -1.70
N ILE A 33 16.07 -1.06 -1.97
CA ILE A 33 15.49 0.03 -1.19
C ILE A 33 14.60 -0.57 -0.08
N ASN A 34 15.05 -0.44 1.16
CA ASN A 34 14.25 -0.81 2.32
C ASN A 34 13.27 0.31 2.69
N ILE A 35 12.02 0.20 2.24
CA ILE A 35 10.98 1.22 2.49
C ILE A 35 10.66 1.40 3.98
N GLU A 36 10.93 0.40 4.83
CA GLU A 36 10.67 0.49 6.27
C GLU A 36 11.55 1.53 6.97
N GLU A 37 12.73 1.86 6.41
CA GLU A 37 13.61 2.92 6.91
C GLU A 37 12.94 4.30 6.82
N TYR A 38 11.96 4.44 5.92
CA TYR A 38 11.18 5.65 5.71
C TYR A 38 9.90 5.69 6.56
N SER A 39 9.67 4.71 7.43
CA SER A 39 8.51 4.66 8.33
C SER A 39 8.33 5.92 9.18
N HIS A 40 9.42 6.59 9.55
CA HIS A 40 9.41 7.87 10.27
C HIS A 40 8.71 9.02 9.51
N LYS A 41 8.44 8.87 8.20
CA LYS A 41 7.72 9.86 7.38
C LYS A 41 6.22 9.90 7.64
N GLY A 42 5.65 8.89 8.31
CA GLY A 42 4.24 8.87 8.70
C GLY A 42 3.30 9.14 7.52
N ASN A 43 2.50 10.21 7.61
CA ASN A 43 1.56 10.60 6.56
C ASN A 43 2.22 10.94 5.21
N ARG A 44 3.53 11.24 5.18
CA ARG A 44 4.29 11.49 3.94
C ARG A 44 4.89 10.23 3.32
N PHE A 45 4.66 9.06 3.91
CA PHE A 45 5.27 7.81 3.47
C PHE A 45 4.93 7.46 2.01
N ILE A 46 3.66 7.54 1.63
CA ILE A 46 3.21 7.28 0.24
C ILE A 46 3.97 8.16 -0.75
N ASN A 47 4.01 9.47 -0.51
CA ASN A 47 4.71 10.41 -1.38
C ASN A 47 6.21 10.09 -1.44
N THR A 48 6.81 9.75 -0.30
CA THR A 48 8.23 9.36 -0.23
C THR A 48 8.49 8.11 -1.07
N MET A 49 7.63 7.09 -1.00
CA MET A 49 7.77 5.90 -1.84
C MET A 49 7.63 6.22 -3.33
N ILE A 50 6.67 7.08 -3.70
CA ILE A 50 6.47 7.48 -5.09
C ILE A 50 7.71 8.21 -5.61
N ASP A 51 8.31 9.09 -4.81
CA ASP A 51 9.51 9.83 -5.20
C ASP A 51 10.72 8.89 -5.33
N LEU A 52 10.94 7.97 -4.39
CA LEU A 52 11.97 6.92 -4.49
C LEU A 52 11.77 6.05 -5.75
N ALA A 53 10.53 5.67 -6.02
CA ALA A 53 10.18 4.86 -7.17
C ALA A 53 10.31 5.62 -8.50
N ARG A 54 10.10 6.94 -8.53
CA ARG A 54 10.21 7.71 -9.78
C ARG A 54 11.61 7.70 -10.37
N GLU A 55 12.64 7.63 -9.53
CA GLU A 55 14.04 7.61 -9.99
C GLU A 55 14.41 6.28 -10.66
N ARG A 56 13.80 5.17 -10.22
CA ARG A 56 14.26 3.81 -10.59
C ARG A 56 13.21 2.95 -11.28
N LEU A 57 11.94 3.15 -10.95
CA LEU A 57 10.76 2.40 -11.40
C LEU A 57 9.67 3.37 -11.89
N PRO A 58 9.97 4.29 -12.84
CA PRO A 58 9.07 5.40 -13.19
C PRO A 58 7.71 4.93 -13.71
N ILE A 59 7.66 3.79 -14.40
CA ILE A 59 6.41 3.20 -14.89
C ILE A 59 5.53 2.76 -13.71
N ASN A 60 6.08 1.99 -12.77
CA ASN A 60 5.34 1.50 -11.60
C ASN A 60 4.92 2.65 -10.66
N ALA A 61 5.80 3.65 -10.48
CA ALA A 61 5.48 4.85 -9.72
C ALA A 61 4.27 5.57 -10.31
N ASN A 62 4.23 5.73 -11.65
CA ASN A 62 3.11 6.38 -12.33
C ASN A 62 1.82 5.55 -12.31
N LEU A 63 1.92 4.22 -12.42
CA LEU A 63 0.76 3.33 -12.29
C LEU A 63 0.13 3.45 -10.91
N PHE A 64 0.94 3.36 -9.86
CA PHE A 64 0.45 3.51 -8.49
C PHE A 64 -0.11 4.91 -8.24
N LEU A 65 0.61 5.97 -8.62
CA LEU A 65 0.16 7.36 -8.44
C LEU A 65 -1.18 7.62 -9.14
N THR A 66 -1.34 7.11 -10.37
CA THR A 66 -2.59 7.27 -11.12
C THR A 66 -3.75 6.56 -10.42
N ALA A 67 -3.54 5.32 -9.98
CA ALA A 67 -4.58 4.56 -9.26
C ALA A 67 -4.92 5.20 -7.91
N TYR A 68 -3.91 5.62 -7.14
CA TYR A 68 -4.08 6.28 -5.85
C TYR A 68 -4.85 7.61 -5.96
N ASN A 69 -4.52 8.44 -6.96
CA ASN A 69 -5.24 9.69 -7.21
C ASN A 69 -6.67 9.48 -7.74
N SER A 70 -7.00 8.27 -8.22
CA SER A 70 -8.35 7.92 -8.64
C SER A 70 -9.25 7.51 -7.46
N LEU A 71 -8.68 7.27 -6.29
CA LEU A 71 -9.44 6.92 -5.07
C LEU A 71 -10.10 8.16 -4.47
N SER A 72 -11.22 7.95 -3.78
CA SER A 72 -11.79 8.97 -2.90
C SER A 72 -10.87 9.23 -1.70
N ALA A 73 -11.04 10.36 -1.01
CA ALA A 73 -10.29 10.65 0.21
C ALA A 73 -10.49 9.57 1.30
N HIS A 74 -11.69 8.98 1.35
CA HIS A 74 -11.99 7.86 2.24
C HIS A 74 -11.20 6.61 1.84
N ASP A 75 -11.23 6.21 0.57
CA ASP A 75 -10.51 5.04 0.08
C ASP A 75 -8.98 5.22 0.16
N GLN A 76 -8.46 6.43 -0.02
CA GLN A 76 -7.04 6.75 0.22
C GLN A 76 -6.66 6.57 1.70
N SER A 77 -7.52 7.02 2.62
CA SER A 77 -7.34 6.80 4.07
C SER A 77 -7.39 5.30 4.40
N MET A 78 -8.26 4.54 3.70
CA MET A 78 -8.34 3.09 3.86
C MET A 78 -7.07 2.39 3.40
N LEU A 79 -6.54 2.74 2.23
CA LEU A 79 -5.28 2.19 1.73
C LEU A 79 -4.13 2.53 2.68
N PHE A 80 -4.11 3.74 3.22
CA PHE A 80 -3.12 4.11 4.24
C PHE A 80 -3.25 3.24 5.50
N ARG A 81 -4.46 3.03 6.03
CA ARG A 81 -4.68 2.23 7.25
C ARG A 81 -4.37 0.75 7.06
N ILE A 82 -4.74 0.19 5.91
CA ILE A 82 -4.60 -1.24 5.64
C ILE A 82 -3.18 -1.55 5.18
N CYS A 83 -2.65 -0.77 4.23
CA CYS A 83 -1.39 -1.11 3.55
C CYS A 83 -0.17 -0.38 4.14
N VAL A 84 -0.31 0.88 4.52
CA VAL A 84 0.83 1.72 4.94
C VAL A 84 1.09 1.64 6.43
N TYR A 85 0.05 1.77 7.25
CA TYR A 85 0.16 1.81 8.70
C TYR A 85 0.91 0.61 9.31
N PRO A 86 0.74 -0.64 8.83
CA PRO A 86 1.52 -1.78 9.31
C PRO A 86 3.03 -1.63 9.07
N LEU A 87 3.43 -0.92 8.01
CA LEU A 87 4.83 -0.64 7.66
C LEU A 87 5.42 0.50 8.49
N LEU A 88 4.58 1.36 9.08
CA LEU A 88 5.01 2.53 9.84
C LEU A 88 5.39 2.21 11.29
N SER A 89 6.29 1.27 11.58
CA SER A 89 6.98 1.06 12.89
C SER A 89 6.15 1.05 14.19
N LYS A 90 4.81 1.10 14.12
CA LYS A 90 3.82 1.12 15.21
C LYS A 90 2.60 0.23 14.89
N GLY A 91 2.70 -0.64 13.90
CA GLY A 91 1.72 -1.69 13.68
C GLY A 91 1.84 -2.73 14.78
N THR A 92 0.76 -2.97 15.52
CA THR A 92 0.66 -4.15 16.39
C THR A 92 0.85 -5.43 15.55
N GLU A 93 1.39 -6.51 16.11
CA GLU A 93 1.58 -7.79 15.39
C GLU A 93 0.31 -8.22 14.63
N ARG A 94 -0.86 -8.02 15.25
CA ARG A 94 -2.18 -8.27 14.64
C ARG A 94 -2.47 -7.46 13.37
N GLN A 95 -1.96 -6.23 13.28
CA GLN A 95 -2.13 -5.40 12.07
C GLN A 95 -1.20 -5.85 10.94
N LYS A 96 -0.01 -6.38 11.28
CA LYS A 96 0.89 -7.01 10.31
C LYS A 96 0.31 -8.33 9.79
N GLU A 97 -0.26 -9.15 10.67
CA GLU A 97 -0.96 -10.39 10.29
C GLU A 97 -2.15 -10.12 9.35
N ASN A 98 -2.97 -9.11 9.66
CA ASN A 98 -4.09 -8.71 8.78
C ASN A 98 -3.60 -8.24 7.40
N PHE A 99 -2.48 -7.53 7.35
CA PHE A 99 -1.85 -7.11 6.10
C PHE A 99 -1.37 -8.32 5.29
N CYS A 100 -0.58 -9.21 5.90
CA CYS A 100 -0.08 -10.43 5.24
C CYS A 100 -1.23 -11.31 4.74
N SER A 101 -2.27 -11.54 5.55
CA SER A 101 -3.43 -12.33 5.13
C SER A 101 -4.19 -11.68 3.97
N ARG A 102 -4.27 -10.35 3.93
CA ARG A 102 -4.87 -9.61 2.82
C ARG A 102 -4.05 -9.73 1.53
N VAL A 103 -2.72 -9.68 1.63
CA VAL A 103 -1.80 -9.91 0.49
C VAL A 103 -2.00 -11.32 -0.07
N GLU A 104 -2.02 -12.34 0.79
CA GLU A 104 -2.21 -13.74 0.39
C GLU A 104 -3.56 -13.95 -0.34
N GLN A 105 -4.63 -13.35 0.17
CA GLN A 105 -5.95 -13.41 -0.47
C GLN A 105 -5.99 -12.73 -1.85
N LEU A 106 -5.29 -11.61 -2.01
CA LEU A 106 -5.22 -10.89 -3.29
C LEU A 106 -4.42 -11.67 -4.33
N LEU A 107 -3.27 -12.25 -3.93
CA LEU A 107 -2.46 -13.09 -4.79
C LEU A 107 -3.22 -14.36 -5.22
N ALA A 108 -3.97 -14.99 -4.31
CA ALA A 108 -4.77 -16.17 -4.61
C ALA A 108 -6.00 -15.91 -5.49
N SER A 109 -6.47 -14.67 -5.59
CA SER A 109 -7.64 -14.30 -6.40
C SER A 109 -7.29 -13.74 -7.78
N HIS A 110 -6.01 -13.45 -8.03
CA HIS A 110 -5.53 -12.81 -9.26
C HIS A 110 -4.33 -13.53 -9.92
N GLY A 111 -3.98 -14.74 -9.45
CA GLY A 111 -3.02 -15.67 -10.07
C GLY A 111 -3.73 -16.85 -10.74
#